data_AF-A0A1B9IRU2-F1
#
_entry.id   AF-A0A1B9IRU2-F1
#
_cell.length_a   1.000
_cell.length_b   1.000
_cell.length_c   1.000
_cell.angle_alpha   90.00
_cell.angle_beta   90.00
_cell.angle_gamma   90.00
#
_symmetry.space_group_name_H-M   'P 1'
#
loop_
_entity.id
_entity.type
_entity.pdbx_description
1 polymer ?
#
loop_
_entity_poly.entity_id
_entity_poly.type
_entity_poly.pdbx_seq_one_letter_code
_entity_poly.pdbx_strand_id
1 'polypeptide(L)'
;MSVATLRPRSSPTAQRRIQVAFASTSAFPVASSSTNSTPRRRRLRDDIPTSGVDLVAPPDPQSNIRPIIYASKPSINPSTNSPYSASEFPTGFRDARLENMELEWRLKRERVDLRNHRFWATTNLSFEALKAHRLSLLPPASDPPTADDERRKEDMLTQFYADWQIANQERQIRWVKEWWREVWDGIKIQGKIYFLRALRRKRN
;
A
#
# COMPACT_ATOMS: atom_id res chain seq x y z
N MET A 1 -58.44 -11.70 -30.36
CA MET A 1 -58.55 -10.27 -29.99
C MET A 1 -57.73 -10.01 -28.74
N SER A 2 -56.86 -9.01 -28.83
CA SER A 2 -56.27 -8.15 -27.79
C SER A 2 -55.37 -8.69 -26.66
N VAL A 3 -54.16 -8.12 -26.71
CA VAL A 3 -53.06 -8.02 -25.75
C VAL A 3 -53.47 -7.27 -24.47
N ALA A 4 -52.90 -7.65 -23.32
CA ALA A 4 -52.64 -6.70 -22.23
C ALA A 4 -51.44 -7.13 -21.37
N THR A 5 -50.31 -6.46 -21.57
CA THR A 5 -49.12 -6.46 -20.72
C THR A 5 -49.39 -5.59 -19.49
N LEU A 6 -49.12 -6.09 -18.27
CA LEU A 6 -49.14 -5.27 -17.06
C LEU A 6 -47.80 -5.37 -16.32
N ARG A 7 -47.19 -4.19 -16.17
CA ARG A 7 -45.95 -3.89 -15.44
C ARG A 7 -46.37 -3.12 -14.18
N PRO A 8 -45.89 -3.48 -12.97
CA PRO A 8 -45.82 -2.53 -11.86
C PRO A 8 -44.33 -2.23 -11.59
N ARG A 9 -43.82 -1.04 -11.87
CA ARG A 9 -43.92 0.25 -11.14
C ARG A 9 -43.33 0.15 -9.73
N SER A 10 -42.10 0.65 -9.64
CA SER A 10 -41.34 0.98 -8.44
C SER A 10 -42.00 2.08 -7.62
N SER A 11 -41.79 2.05 -6.30
CA SER A 11 -41.58 3.22 -5.42
C SER A 11 -41.42 2.72 -3.95
N PRO A 12 -41.16 3.57 -2.95
CA PRO A 12 -39.83 3.76 -2.38
C PRO A 12 -39.77 3.43 -0.88
N THR A 13 -38.63 2.98 -0.36
CA THR A 13 -38.47 2.81 1.09
C THR A 13 -37.38 3.72 1.63
N ALA A 14 -37.84 4.67 2.43
CA ALA A 14 -37.08 5.60 3.23
C ALA A 14 -36.43 4.93 4.45
N GLN A 15 -35.65 5.77 5.16
CA GLN A 15 -35.10 5.58 6.53
C GLN A 15 -33.78 4.78 6.56
N ARG A 16 -32.77 5.16 7.36
CA ARG A 16 -32.86 5.73 8.70
C ARG A 16 -31.49 6.33 9.08
N ARG A 17 -31.46 7.61 9.48
CA ARG A 17 -30.38 8.15 10.32
C ARG A 17 -30.62 7.64 11.74
N ILE A 18 -29.60 7.03 12.35
CA ILE A 18 -29.50 6.91 13.81
C ILE A 18 -28.09 7.31 14.20
N GLN A 19 -27.98 8.40 14.95
CA GLN A 19 -26.85 8.68 15.83
C GLN A 19 -27.05 7.86 17.11
N VAL A 20 -25.99 7.23 17.61
CA VAL A 20 -25.90 6.88 19.04
C VAL A 20 -24.46 7.10 19.50
N ALA A 21 -24.34 7.76 20.64
CA ALA A 21 -23.11 8.15 21.29
C ALA A 21 -22.79 7.25 22.50
N PHE A 22 -21.57 7.44 23.01
CA PHE A 22 -21.02 7.10 24.33
C PHE A 22 -20.68 5.64 24.69
N ALA A 23 -19.39 5.44 25.00
CA ALA A 23 -18.99 4.69 26.18
C ALA A 23 -17.82 5.42 26.86
N SER A 24 -18.04 5.75 28.13
CA SER A 24 -17.15 6.47 29.03
C SER A 24 -15.93 5.65 29.40
N THR A 25 -14.74 6.24 29.31
CA THR A 25 -13.53 5.70 29.95
C THR A 25 -13.36 6.33 31.32
N SER A 26 -13.52 5.50 32.35
CA SER A 26 -13.24 5.79 33.75
C SER A 26 -11.76 6.10 33.96
N ALA A 27 -11.52 7.22 34.64
CA ALA A 27 -10.21 7.64 35.13
C ALA A 27 -9.75 6.76 36.30
N PHE A 28 -8.45 6.43 36.33
CA PHE A 28 -7.71 6.12 37.54
C PHE A 28 -6.52 7.10 37.65
N PRO A 29 -6.33 7.78 38.79
CA PRO A 29 -5.20 8.66 39.00
C PRO A 29 -4.03 7.84 39.55
N VAL A 30 -2.93 7.78 38.81
CA VAL A 30 -1.63 7.37 39.37
C VAL A 30 -0.72 8.58 39.33
N ALA A 31 -0.52 9.16 40.52
CA ALA A 31 0.46 10.18 40.78
C ALA A 31 1.84 9.66 40.37
N SER A 32 2.50 10.36 39.46
CA SER A 32 3.94 10.25 39.25
C SER A 32 4.49 11.65 39.01
N SER A 33 5.36 12.01 39.95
CA SER A 33 6.21 13.19 40.05
C SER A 33 6.54 13.88 38.73
N SER A 34 6.24 15.19 38.72
CA SER A 34 6.71 16.19 37.78
C SER A 34 8.24 16.22 37.68
N THR A 35 8.78 15.74 36.57
CA THR A 35 10.04 16.27 36.02
C THR A 35 9.69 17.03 34.75
N ASN A 36 9.69 18.36 34.86
CA ASN A 36 9.54 19.28 33.73
C ASN A 36 10.71 19.08 32.75
N SER A 37 10.57 18.15 31.82
CA SER A 37 11.31 18.20 30.56
C SER A 37 10.35 18.74 29.52
N THR A 38 10.53 20.02 29.18
CA THR A 38 9.90 20.62 28.01
C THR A 38 10.06 19.67 26.82
N PRO A 39 9.00 19.28 26.10
CA PRO A 39 9.16 18.49 24.89
C PRO A 39 9.94 19.38 23.92
N ARG A 40 11.22 19.06 23.75
CA ARG A 40 12.09 19.69 22.77
C ARG A 40 11.47 19.36 21.42
N ARG A 41 10.59 20.24 20.94
CA ARG A 41 9.95 20.23 19.63
C ARG A 41 11.08 19.91 18.65
N ARG A 42 11.11 18.66 18.19
CA ARG A 42 12.08 18.17 17.24
C ARG A 42 11.83 19.02 16.01
N ARG A 43 12.65 20.07 15.84
CA ARG A 43 12.62 20.89 14.64
C ARG A 43 12.82 19.89 13.51
N LEU A 44 11.78 19.66 12.71
CA LEU A 44 11.95 19.04 11.41
C LEU A 44 13.07 19.85 10.75
N ARG A 45 14.16 19.18 10.39
CA ARG A 45 15.15 19.76 9.49
C ARG A 45 14.45 19.82 8.14
N ASP A 46 13.74 20.91 7.89
CA ASP A 46 13.10 21.22 6.60
C ASP A 46 14.13 21.65 5.53
N ASP A 47 15.43 21.62 5.86
CA ASP A 47 16.51 22.11 5.00
C ASP A 47 17.17 21.05 4.10
N ILE A 48 16.59 19.85 3.96
CA ILE A 48 17.06 18.90 2.94
C ILE A 48 16.14 19.06 1.72
N PRO A 49 16.62 19.57 0.58
CA PRO A 49 15.82 19.62 -0.64
C PRO A 49 15.58 18.17 -1.11
N THR A 50 14.49 17.57 -0.66
CA THR A 50 13.98 16.27 -1.12
C THR A 50 13.29 16.36 -2.48
N SER A 51 13.34 17.52 -3.14
CA SER A 51 12.71 17.74 -4.45
C SER A 51 13.40 16.87 -5.50
N GLY A 52 12.80 15.73 -5.82
CA GLY A 52 13.24 14.82 -6.87
C GLY A 52 13.88 13.51 -6.41
N VAL A 53 13.93 13.21 -5.10
CA VAL A 53 14.42 11.93 -4.58
C VAL A 53 13.28 11.14 -3.94
N ASP A 54 13.02 9.94 -4.45
CA ASP A 54 12.02 9.03 -3.87
C ASP A 54 12.44 8.63 -2.44
N LEU A 55 11.53 8.77 -1.48
CA LEU A 55 11.78 8.42 -0.08
C LEU A 55 11.31 7.00 0.19
N VAL A 56 11.97 6.31 1.12
CA VAL A 56 11.60 4.96 1.52
C VAL A 56 11.16 5.00 2.98
N ALA A 57 9.91 4.62 3.25
CA ALA A 57 9.35 4.59 4.59
C ALA A 57 9.84 3.36 5.38
N PRO A 58 9.62 3.32 6.72
CA PRO A 58 9.87 2.13 7.53
C PRO A 58 9.14 0.89 6.99
N PRO A 59 9.60 -0.33 7.34
CA PRO A 59 8.91 -1.55 6.94
C PRO A 59 7.48 -1.57 7.49
N ASP A 60 6.53 -1.90 6.61
CA ASP A 60 5.13 -2.04 6.98
C ASP A 60 4.90 -3.29 7.84
N PRO A 61 4.12 -3.21 8.94
CA PRO A 61 3.97 -4.31 9.90
C PRO A 61 3.25 -5.55 9.36
N GLN A 62 2.52 -5.44 8.24
CA GLN A 62 1.77 -6.56 7.68
C GLN A 62 2.54 -7.23 6.55
N SER A 63 3.06 -6.43 5.61
CA SER A 63 3.75 -6.92 4.41
C SER A 63 5.26 -7.10 4.60
N ASN A 64 5.88 -6.48 5.61
CA ASN A 64 7.33 -6.34 5.79
C ASN A 64 8.06 -5.63 4.64
N ILE A 65 7.32 -5.04 3.68
CA ILE A 65 7.86 -4.27 2.56
C ILE A 65 7.99 -2.81 2.98
N ARG A 66 9.00 -2.12 2.44
CA ARG A 66 9.20 -0.68 2.66
C ARG A 66 8.44 0.11 1.59
N PRO A 67 7.40 0.89 1.95
CA PRO A 67 6.70 1.73 1.00
C PRO A 67 7.62 2.81 0.41
N ILE A 68 7.51 3.04 -0.90
CA ILE A 68 8.21 4.12 -1.58
C ILE A 68 7.26 5.33 -1.67
N ILE A 69 7.71 6.47 -1.16
CA ILE A 69 7.04 7.76 -1.27
C ILE A 69 7.67 8.49 -2.45
N TYR A 70 6.98 8.45 -3.58
CA TYR A 70 7.43 9.09 -4.80
C TYR A 70 7.44 10.62 -4.64
N ALA A 71 8.62 11.23 -4.72
CA ALA A 71 8.79 12.68 -4.54
C ALA A 71 8.53 13.47 -5.83
N SER A 72 8.30 12.77 -6.95
CA SER A 72 8.00 13.34 -8.27
C SER A 72 6.58 13.92 -8.37
N LYS A 73 6.23 14.82 -7.44
CA LYS A 73 5.12 15.74 -7.66
C LYS A 73 5.49 16.59 -8.88
N PRO A 74 4.60 16.74 -9.87
CA PRO A 74 4.85 17.72 -10.93
C PRO A 74 5.15 19.06 -10.26
N SER A 75 6.15 19.78 -10.78
CA SER A 75 6.48 21.12 -10.31
C SER A 75 5.30 22.04 -10.61
N ILE A 76 4.28 22.01 -9.76
CA ILE A 76 3.24 23.02 -9.72
C ILE A 76 3.98 24.22 -9.14
N ASN A 77 4.54 25.07 -9.99
CA ASN A 77 4.90 26.41 -9.59
C ASN A 77 3.55 27.14 -9.53
N PRO A 78 2.94 27.33 -8.34
CA PRO A 78 1.69 28.04 -8.27
C PRO A 78 1.95 29.44 -8.83
N SER A 79 1.37 29.77 -9.98
CA SER A 79 1.39 31.15 -10.42
C SER A 79 0.60 31.92 -9.37
N THR A 80 1.22 32.92 -8.75
CA THR A 80 0.61 33.72 -7.69
C THR A 80 -0.64 34.49 -8.15
N ASN A 81 -0.90 34.53 -9.46
CA ASN A 81 -1.96 35.32 -10.08
C ASN A 81 -3.11 34.52 -10.72
N SER A 82 -3.09 33.18 -10.72
CA SER A 82 -4.21 32.41 -11.29
C SER A 82 -4.33 31.00 -10.72
N PRO A 83 -5.55 30.51 -10.43
CA PRO A 83 -5.81 29.11 -10.13
C PRO A 83 -5.56 28.17 -11.32
N TYR A 84 -5.33 28.72 -12.52
CA TYR A 84 -4.88 28.01 -13.70
C TYR A 84 -3.65 28.72 -14.28
N SER A 85 -2.46 28.17 -14.11
CA SER A 85 -1.26 28.75 -14.72
C SER A 85 -1.17 28.34 -16.19
N ALA A 86 -0.83 29.28 -17.09
CA ALA A 86 -0.54 28.98 -18.49
C ALA A 86 0.62 27.97 -18.65
N SER A 87 1.48 27.83 -17.64
CA SER A 87 2.55 26.83 -17.59
C SER A 87 2.06 25.39 -17.35
N GLU A 88 0.80 25.19 -16.97
CA GLU A 88 0.21 23.85 -16.79
C GLU A 88 -0.24 23.23 -18.11
N PHE A 89 -0.32 24.03 -19.18
CA PHE A 89 -0.75 23.57 -20.50
C PHE A 89 0.47 23.33 -21.39
N PRO A 90 0.59 22.14 -22.01
CA PRO A 90 1.72 21.85 -22.88
C PRO A 90 1.77 22.82 -24.05
N THR A 91 2.90 23.50 -24.23
CA THR A 91 3.09 24.48 -25.31
C THR A 91 3.26 23.83 -26.70
N GLY A 92 3.24 22.50 -26.80
CA GLY A 92 3.29 21.77 -28.06
C GLY A 92 2.83 20.30 -27.96
N PHE A 93 2.37 19.74 -29.08
CA PHE A 93 1.84 18.36 -29.16
C PHE A 93 2.84 17.27 -28.73
N ARG A 94 4.14 17.48 -29.00
CA ARG A 94 5.20 16.55 -28.58
C ARG A 94 5.49 16.62 -27.07
N ASP A 95 5.36 17.80 -26.48
CA ASP A 95 5.54 18.00 -25.04
C ASP A 95 4.37 17.40 -24.27
N ALA A 96 3.13 17.59 -24.76
CA ALA A 96 1.94 16.93 -24.22
C ALA A 96 2.07 15.40 -24.21
N ARG A 97 2.61 14.83 -25.31
CA ARG A 97 2.81 13.38 -25.41
C ARG A 97 3.86 12.87 -24.42
N LEU A 98 4.97 13.59 -24.26
CA LEU A 98 6.02 13.23 -23.30
C LEU A 98 5.49 13.28 -21.87
N GLU A 99 4.82 14.37 -21.50
CA GLU A 99 4.24 14.57 -20.16
C GLU A 99 3.19 13.53 -19.83
N ASN A 100 2.30 13.20 -20.77
CA ASN A 100 1.31 12.14 -20.60
C ASN A 100 1.97 10.77 -20.38
N MET A 101 3.02 10.44 -21.14
CA MET A 101 3.77 9.19 -20.94
C MET A 101 4.48 9.15 -19.58
N GLU A 102 5.05 10.28 -19.13
CA GLU A 102 5.69 10.40 -17.83
C GLU A 102 4.70 10.28 -16.67
N LEU A 103 3.49 10.82 -16.83
CA LEU A 103 2.41 10.64 -15.87
C LEU A 103 1.94 9.18 -15.83
N GLU A 104 1.71 8.57 -16.99
CA GLU A 104 1.28 7.17 -17.09
C GLU A 104 2.28 6.23 -16.43
N TRP A 105 3.58 6.42 -16.72
CA TRP A 105 4.65 5.64 -16.11
C TRP A 105 4.68 5.76 -14.58
N ARG A 106 4.52 6.97 -14.03
CA ARG A 106 4.46 7.20 -12.58
C ARG A 106 3.28 6.46 -11.94
N LEU A 107 2.09 6.66 -12.47
CA LEU A 107 0.87 6.01 -11.97
C LEU A 107 0.97 4.47 -12.08
N LYS A 108 1.57 3.96 -13.16
CA LYS A 108 1.77 2.53 -13.34
C LYS A 108 2.72 1.98 -12.27
N ARG A 109 3.83 2.67 -12.01
CA ARG A 109 4.79 2.25 -10.98
C ARG A 109 4.15 2.20 -9.59
N GLU A 110 3.46 3.27 -9.19
CA GLU A 110 2.74 3.30 -7.90
C GLU A 110 1.73 2.15 -7.77
N ARG A 111 0.99 1.86 -8.85
CA ARG A 111 0.04 0.74 -8.88
C ARG A 111 0.73 -0.61 -8.69
N VAL A 112 1.88 -0.83 -9.32
CA VAL A 112 2.64 -2.08 -9.21
C VAL A 112 3.12 -2.28 -7.78
N ASP A 113 3.65 -1.24 -7.14
CA ASP A 113 4.09 -1.31 -5.75
C ASP A 113 2.95 -1.57 -4.78
N LEU A 114 1.83 -0.87 -4.94
CA LEU A 114 0.63 -1.10 -4.13
C LEU A 114 0.11 -2.54 -4.28
N ARG A 115 0.13 -3.07 -5.51
CA ARG A 115 -0.28 -4.47 -5.76
C ARG A 115 0.67 -5.45 -5.09
N ASN A 116 1.98 -5.20 -5.15
CA ASN A 116 2.99 -6.01 -4.48
C ASN A 116 2.84 -6.00 -2.97
N HIS A 117 2.69 -4.81 -2.38
CA HIS A 117 2.42 -4.64 -0.96
C HIS A 117 1.16 -5.42 -0.52
N ARG A 118 0.03 -5.25 -1.24
CA ARG A 118 -1.23 -5.95 -0.92
C ARG A 118 -1.10 -7.47 -1.00
N PHE A 119 -0.39 -7.97 -2.01
CA PHE A 119 -0.15 -9.41 -2.15
C PHE A 119 0.57 -9.96 -0.92
N TRP A 120 1.66 -9.32 -0.50
CA TRP A 120 2.45 -9.78 0.65
C TRP A 120 1.75 -9.56 1.99
N ALA A 121 1.07 -8.44 2.19
CA ALA A 121 0.25 -8.21 3.39
C ALA A 121 -0.80 -9.31 3.58
N THR A 122 -1.53 -9.65 2.51
CA THR A 122 -2.56 -10.70 2.56
C THR A 122 -1.95 -12.07 2.79
N THR A 123 -0.82 -12.36 2.15
CA THR A 123 -0.10 -13.64 2.29
C THR A 123 0.40 -13.83 3.71
N ASN A 124 1.07 -12.82 4.29
CA ASN A 124 1.59 -12.86 5.65
C ASN A 124 0.46 -12.98 6.69
N LEU A 125 -0.64 -12.24 6.52
CA LEU A 125 -1.79 -12.35 7.42
C LEU A 125 -2.36 -13.77 7.42
N SER A 126 -2.55 -14.36 6.24
CA SER A 126 -3.02 -15.74 6.12
C SER A 126 -2.03 -16.75 6.71
N PHE A 127 -0.73 -16.53 6.53
CA PHE A 127 0.32 -17.36 7.10
C PHE A 127 0.29 -17.34 8.63
N GLU A 128 0.26 -16.16 9.27
CA GLU A 128 0.23 -16.05 10.73
C GLU A 128 -1.07 -16.61 11.32
N ALA A 129 -2.21 -16.41 10.66
CA ALA A 129 -3.48 -16.99 11.08
C ALA A 129 -3.46 -18.53 11.05
N LEU A 130 -2.94 -19.13 9.98
CA LEU A 130 -2.84 -20.58 9.85
C LEU A 130 -1.83 -21.19 10.83
N LYS A 131 -0.69 -20.50 11.03
CA LYS A 131 0.32 -20.88 12.00
C LYS A 131 -0.24 -20.87 13.43
N ALA A 132 -0.91 -19.78 13.81
CA ALA A 132 -1.55 -19.65 15.12
C ALA A 132 -2.63 -20.74 15.31
N HIS A 133 -3.43 -21.00 14.27
CA HIS A 133 -4.42 -22.08 14.30
C HIS A 133 -3.78 -23.45 14.54
N ARG A 134 -2.73 -23.83 13.79
CA ARG A 134 -2.03 -25.11 14.03
C ARG A 134 -1.41 -25.20 15.42
N LEU A 135 -0.80 -24.12 15.91
CA LEU A 135 -0.26 -24.10 17.26
C LEU A 135 -1.33 -24.21 18.34
N SER A 136 -2.55 -23.71 18.09
CA SER A 136 -3.66 -23.82 19.04
C SER A 136 -4.20 -25.24 19.19
N LEU A 137 -3.93 -26.13 18.23
CA LEU A 137 -4.30 -27.54 18.28
C LEU A 137 -3.32 -28.38 19.10
N LEU A 138 -2.15 -27.85 19.45
CA LEU A 138 -1.23 -28.52 20.34
C LEU A 138 -1.81 -28.57 21.76
N PRO A 139 -1.51 -29.64 22.53
CA PRO A 139 -1.80 -29.65 23.96
C PRO A 139 -1.23 -28.40 24.64
N PRO A 140 -1.91 -27.85 25.65
CA PRO A 140 -1.40 -26.71 26.40
C PRO A 140 -0.02 -27.07 26.97
N ALA A 141 0.96 -26.18 26.77
CA ALA A 141 2.31 -26.39 27.27
C ALA A 141 2.32 -26.45 28.80
N SER A 142 3.19 -27.28 29.35
CA SER A 142 3.46 -27.30 30.79
C SER A 142 4.03 -25.95 31.24
N ASP A 143 3.85 -25.57 32.50
CA ASP A 143 4.48 -24.39 33.10
C ASP A 143 5.42 -24.83 34.25
N PRO A 144 6.75 -24.80 34.07
CA PRO A 144 7.49 -24.34 32.89
C PRO A 144 7.42 -25.32 31.70
N PRO A 145 7.69 -24.86 30.46
CA PRO A 145 7.70 -25.71 29.28
C PRO A 145 8.70 -26.86 29.41
N THR A 146 8.25 -28.09 29.20
CA THR A 146 9.13 -29.25 29.19
C THR A 146 9.84 -29.34 27.83
N ALA A 147 11.05 -29.91 27.78
CA ALA A 147 11.77 -30.14 26.52
C ALA A 147 10.92 -30.91 25.47
N ASP A 148 10.04 -31.81 25.90
CA ASP A 148 9.12 -32.52 25.01
C ASP A 148 8.00 -31.63 24.46
N ASP A 149 7.56 -30.61 25.20
CA ASP A 149 6.59 -29.61 24.71
C ASP A 149 7.22 -28.74 23.62
N GLU A 150 8.48 -28.35 23.81
CA GLU A 150 9.26 -27.58 22.83
C GLU A 150 9.50 -28.39 21.55
N ARG A 151 9.93 -29.64 21.66
CA ARG A 151 10.10 -30.55 20.52
C ARG A 151 8.81 -30.72 19.71
N ARG A 152 7.68 -30.99 20.38
CA ARG A 152 6.38 -31.13 19.72
C ARG A 152 5.98 -29.87 18.96
N LYS A 153 6.27 -28.69 19.53
CA LYS A 153 6.03 -27.40 18.87
C LYS A 153 6.91 -27.22 17.64
N GLU A 154 8.19 -27.55 17.73
CA GLU A 154 9.15 -27.48 16.62
C GLU A 154 8.78 -28.43 15.47
N ASP A 155 8.39 -29.67 15.79
CA ASP A 155 7.94 -30.65 14.80
C ASP A 155 6.68 -30.16 14.06
N MET A 156 5.70 -29.61 14.79
CA MET A 156 4.50 -29.02 14.19
C MET A 156 4.81 -27.82 13.30
N LEU A 157 5.73 -26.94 13.72
CA LEU A 157 6.15 -25.81 12.91
C LEU A 157 6.86 -26.28 11.64
N THR A 158 7.73 -27.28 11.73
CA THR A 158 8.46 -27.84 10.59
C THR A 158 7.48 -28.40 9.55
N GLN A 159 6.51 -29.20 9.99
CA GLN A 159 5.46 -29.72 9.10
C GLN A 159 4.60 -28.59 8.51
N PHE A 160 4.26 -27.58 9.32
CA PHE A 160 3.53 -26.41 8.83
C PHE A 160 4.26 -25.66 7.72
N TYR A 161 5.55 -25.38 7.85
CA TYR A 161 6.30 -24.68 6.82
C TYR A 161 6.34 -25.48 5.51
N ALA A 162 6.56 -26.81 5.60
CA ALA A 162 6.55 -27.68 4.44
C ALA A 162 5.19 -27.64 3.71
N ASP A 163 4.10 -27.86 4.46
CA ASP A 163 2.75 -27.87 3.90
C ASP A 163 2.35 -26.51 3.31
N TRP A 164 2.65 -25.42 4.03
CA TRP A 164 2.32 -24.08 3.58
C TRP A 164 3.06 -23.72 2.30
N GLN A 165 4.34 -24.09 2.20
CA GLN A 165 5.15 -23.85 1.01
C GLN A 165 4.59 -24.60 -0.19
N ILE A 166 4.25 -25.88 -0.04
CA ILE A 166 3.63 -26.68 -1.11
C ILE A 166 2.30 -26.06 -1.54
N ALA A 167 1.43 -25.73 -0.59
CA ALA A 167 0.10 -25.19 -0.88
C ALA A 167 0.13 -23.80 -1.55
N ASN A 168 1.13 -22.96 -1.23
CA ASN A 168 1.23 -21.60 -1.76
C ASN A 168 2.16 -21.46 -2.97
N GLN A 169 2.93 -22.49 -3.32
CA GLN A 169 3.93 -22.44 -4.39
C GLN A 169 3.32 -21.95 -5.71
N GLU A 170 2.20 -22.54 -6.15
CA GLU A 170 1.58 -22.17 -7.42
C GLU A 170 1.08 -20.72 -7.42
N ARG A 171 0.48 -20.28 -6.32
CA ARG A 171 0.02 -18.89 -6.15
C ARG A 171 1.18 -17.91 -6.24
N GLN A 172 2.31 -18.21 -5.60
CA GLN A 172 3.50 -17.37 -5.65
C GLN A 172 4.11 -17.35 -7.06
N ILE A 173 4.21 -18.49 -7.73
CA ILE A 173 4.70 -18.56 -9.12
C ILE A 173 3.82 -17.70 -10.05
N ARG A 174 2.50 -17.84 -9.93
CA ARG A 174 1.54 -17.05 -10.72
C ARG A 174 1.71 -15.56 -10.45
N TRP A 175 1.79 -15.17 -9.17
CA TRP A 175 2.04 -13.80 -8.75
C TRP A 175 3.33 -13.23 -9.33
N VAL A 176 4.45 -13.96 -9.21
CA VAL A 176 5.76 -13.51 -9.71
C VAL A 176 5.72 -13.30 -11.23
N LYS A 177 5.05 -14.18 -11.99
CA LYS A 177 4.88 -14.01 -13.44
C LYS A 177 4.08 -12.75 -13.79
N GLU A 178 2.98 -12.50 -13.09
CA GLU A 178 2.16 -11.31 -13.30
C GLU A 178 2.89 -10.02 -12.92
N TRP A 179 3.56 -10.02 -11.77
CA TRP A 179 4.34 -8.90 -11.28
C TRP A 179 5.46 -8.54 -12.25
N TRP A 180 6.24 -9.52 -12.71
CA TRP A 180 7.30 -9.28 -13.71
C TRP A 180 6.76 -8.73 -15.02
N ARG A 181 5.60 -9.19 -15.50
CA ARG A 181 4.97 -8.64 -16.70
C ARG A 181 4.73 -7.14 -16.57
N GLU A 182 4.16 -6.71 -15.45
CA GLU A 182 3.86 -5.30 -15.20
C GLU A 182 5.13 -4.46 -15.02
N VAL A 183 6.14 -5.00 -14.34
CA VAL A 183 7.47 -4.38 -14.19
C VAL A 183 8.11 -4.16 -15.57
N TRP A 184 8.10 -5.18 -16.44
CA TRP A 184 8.65 -5.08 -17.79
C TRP A 184 7.95 -4.04 -18.64
N ASP A 185 6.62 -3.94 -18.54
CA ASP A 185 5.89 -2.89 -19.25
C ASP A 185 6.23 -1.49 -18.73
N GLY A 186 6.44 -1.33 -17.42
CA GLY A 186 6.96 -0.09 -16.84
C GLY A 186 8.35 0.29 -17.38
N ILE A 187 9.26 -0.69 -17.47
CA ILE A 187 10.62 -0.50 -18.03
C ILE A 187 10.55 -0.05 -19.50
N LYS A 188 9.64 -0.64 -20.30
CA LYS A 188 9.46 -0.23 -21.71
C LYS A 188 9.00 1.22 -21.84
N ILE A 189 8.02 1.65 -21.03
CA ILE A 189 7.54 3.04 -21.05
C ILE A 189 8.67 3.98 -20.63
N GLN A 190 9.42 3.63 -19.58
CA GLN A 190 10.59 4.38 -19.14
C GLN A 190 11.61 4.54 -20.26
N GLY A 191 11.98 3.46 -20.94
CA GLY A 191 12.91 3.49 -22.07
C GLY A 191 12.45 4.43 -23.19
N LYS A 192 11.15 4.42 -23.53
CA LYS A 192 10.58 5.35 -24.52
C LYS A 192 10.70 6.82 -24.06
N ILE A 193 10.43 7.11 -22.78
CA ILE A 193 10.60 8.48 -22.22
C ILE A 193 12.05 8.93 -22.34
N TYR A 194 13.02 8.08 -21.94
CA TYR A 194 14.45 8.40 -22.03
C TYR A 194 14.88 8.69 -23.48
N PHE A 195 14.42 7.87 -24.44
CA PHE A 195 14.70 8.08 -25.85
C PHE A 195 14.11 9.40 -26.38
N LEU A 196 12.84 9.70 -26.07
CA LEU A 196 12.20 10.95 -26.48
C LEU A 196 12.89 12.17 -25.86
N ARG A 197 13.30 12.10 -24.59
CA ARG A 197 14.09 13.16 -23.94
C ARG A 197 15.44 13.36 -24.61
N ALA A 198 16.15 12.28 -24.97
CA ALA A 198 17.44 12.36 -25.65
C ALA A 198 17.30 13.00 -27.04
N LEU A 199 16.28 12.61 -27.81
CA LEU A 199 15.99 13.22 -29.12
C LEU A 199 15.66 14.71 -29.00
N ARG A 200 14.92 15.13 -27.97
CA ARG A 200 14.62 16.55 -27.72
C ARG A 200 15.90 17.34 -27.47
N ARG A 201 16.81 16.83 -26.63
CA ARG A 201 18.08 17.50 -26.30
C ARG A 201 19.03 17.65 -27.49
N LYS A 202 18.95 16.77 -28.49
CA LYS A 202 19.80 16.84 -29.69
C LYS A 202 19.31 17.86 -30.73
N ARG A 203 18.05 18.32 -30.62
CA ARG A 203 17.41 19.22 -31.60
C ARG A 203 17.41 20.70 -31.16
N ASN A 204 17.64 20.94 -29.86
CA ASN A 204 17.90 22.26 -29.30
C ASN A 204 19.42 22.45 -29.16
#